data_AF-A0A6B1GXG4-F1
#
_entry.id   AF-A0A6B1GXG4-F1
#
_cell.length_a   1.000
_cell.length_b   1.000
_cell.length_c   1.000
_cell.angle_alpha   90.00
_cell.angle_beta   90.00
_cell.angle_gamma   90.00
#
_symmetry.space_group_name_H-M   'P 1'
#
loop_
_entity.id
_entity.type
_entity.pdbx_description
1 polymer ?
#
loop_
_entity_poly.entity_id
_entity_poly.type
_entity_poly.pdbx_seq_one_letter_code
_entity_poly.pdbx_strand_id
1 'polypeptide(L)'
;MRRSTVLRVASLALLWTLFAGVAAAFGAEVGEATHFLGLPRWVFSWFNMIVFFGGLGYLVGPMAMRALESRRDQIRDSLMTARRQRADAEELHAGLDDQLAALEAEVAQAAERSRQEGERDAREIAALADRERERMLEQARAEIRNRTARARVELAQHAARLATSLAAERLEREVDSAARRRILDRGLLSLESRADDASTGADAR
;
A
#
# COMPACT_ATOMS: atom_id res chain seq x y z
N MET A 1 47.26 -16.33 23.67
CA MET A 1 48.10 -16.77 24.81
C MET A 1 49.04 -17.95 24.54
N ARG A 2 48.95 -18.70 23.43
CA ARG A 2 49.80 -19.91 23.17
C ARG A 2 51.12 -19.68 22.42
N ARG A 3 51.26 -18.57 21.68
CA ARG A 3 52.53 -18.20 21.03
C ARG A 3 53.64 -17.89 22.04
N SER A 4 53.28 -17.30 23.18
CA SER A 4 54.23 -17.05 24.27
C SER A 4 54.68 -18.32 24.95
N THR A 5 53.88 -19.39 24.98
CA THR A 5 54.29 -20.69 25.55
C THR A 5 55.30 -21.39 24.64
N VAL A 6 55.12 -21.33 23.32
CA VAL A 6 56.11 -21.87 22.36
C VAL A 6 57.40 -21.07 22.39
N LEU A 7 57.33 -19.73 22.41
CA LEU A 7 58.53 -18.90 22.57
C LEU A 7 59.20 -19.14 23.92
N ARG A 8 58.43 -19.35 25.01
CA ARG A 8 58.98 -19.65 26.34
C ARG A 8 59.61 -21.03 26.42
N VAL A 9 59.06 -22.03 25.75
CA VAL A 9 59.61 -23.39 25.69
C VAL A 9 60.82 -23.44 24.77
N ALA A 10 60.78 -22.76 23.61
CA ALA A 10 61.94 -22.61 22.75
C ALA A 10 63.05 -21.81 23.46
N SER A 11 62.71 -20.76 24.21
CA SER A 11 63.68 -20.02 25.01
C SER A 11 64.19 -20.85 26.17
N LEU A 12 63.36 -21.65 26.87
CA LEU A 12 63.82 -22.55 27.93
C LEU A 12 64.66 -23.70 27.39
N ALA A 13 64.36 -24.22 26.20
CA ALA A 13 65.18 -25.21 25.51
C ALA A 13 66.51 -24.59 25.10
N LEU A 14 66.52 -23.37 24.57
CA LEU A 14 67.72 -22.60 24.26
C LEU A 14 68.55 -22.31 25.53
N LEU A 15 67.89 -21.96 26.63
CA LEU A 15 68.50 -21.67 27.93
C LEU A 15 68.99 -22.97 28.59
N TRP A 16 68.34 -24.10 28.38
CA TRP A 16 68.80 -25.42 28.84
C TRP A 16 69.98 -25.92 28.00
N THR A 17 70.01 -25.65 26.69
CA THR A 17 71.19 -25.91 25.85
C THR A 17 72.35 -24.97 26.16
N LEU A 18 72.08 -23.69 26.46
CA LEU A 18 73.07 -22.73 26.94
C LEU A 18 73.56 -23.10 28.34
N PHE A 19 72.67 -23.53 29.24
CA PHE A 19 73.02 -23.96 30.60
C PHE A 19 73.79 -25.28 30.61
N ALA A 20 73.43 -26.25 29.75
CA ALA A 20 74.20 -27.47 29.55
C ALA A 20 75.56 -27.19 28.89
N GLY A 21 75.62 -26.25 27.93
CA GLY A 21 76.87 -25.78 27.33
C GLY A 21 77.76 -25.00 28.30
N VAL A 22 77.17 -24.17 29.17
CA VAL A 22 77.86 -23.42 30.23
C VAL A 22 78.29 -24.36 31.36
N ALA A 23 77.51 -25.38 31.73
CA ALA A 23 77.94 -26.43 32.65
C ALA A 23 79.09 -27.28 32.06
N ALA A 24 79.08 -27.52 30.76
CA ALA A 24 80.19 -28.16 30.06
C ALA A 24 81.44 -27.26 29.96
N ALA A 25 81.27 -25.93 29.88
CA ALA A 25 82.38 -24.95 29.87
C ALA A 25 82.93 -24.64 31.27
N PHE A 26 82.08 -24.51 32.30
CA PHE A 26 82.50 -24.39 33.70
C PHE A 26 83.08 -25.71 34.25
N GLY A 27 82.67 -26.85 33.72
CA GLY A 27 83.32 -28.14 33.97
C GLY A 27 84.60 -28.36 33.15
N ALA A 28 84.96 -27.45 32.24
CA ALA A 28 86.17 -27.55 31.41
C ALA A 28 87.38 -26.79 32.00
N GLU A 29 87.20 -25.92 32.99
CA GLU A 29 88.32 -25.24 33.68
C GLU A 29 88.91 -26.02 34.86
N VAL A 30 88.35 -27.19 35.22
CA VAL A 30 88.96 -28.11 36.19
C VAL A 30 89.39 -29.39 35.48
N GLY A 31 90.56 -29.33 34.85
CA GLY A 31 91.35 -30.49 34.45
C GLY A 31 90.88 -31.20 33.18
N GLU A 32 91.85 -31.66 32.41
CA GLU A 32 91.71 -32.49 31.21
C GLU A 32 91.18 -33.89 31.59
N ALA A 33 89.91 -33.95 32.01
CA ALA A 33 89.23 -35.20 32.28
C ALA A 33 88.45 -35.60 31.02
N THR A 34 88.89 -36.68 30.37
CA THR A 34 88.14 -37.43 29.36
C THR A 34 86.83 -38.03 29.93
N HIS A 35 86.67 -37.99 31.26
CA HIS A 35 85.55 -38.53 32.00
C HIS A 35 84.83 -37.47 32.85
N PHE A 36 83.53 -37.33 32.65
CA PHE A 36 82.63 -36.52 33.48
C PHE A 36 81.76 -37.51 34.28
N LEU A 37 81.75 -37.39 35.62
CA LEU A 37 81.07 -38.36 36.53
C LEU A 37 81.48 -39.84 36.32
N GLY A 38 82.74 -40.09 35.92
CA GLY A 38 83.26 -41.44 35.63
C GLY A 38 82.88 -42.01 34.25
N LEU A 39 82.09 -41.30 33.44
CA LEU A 39 81.68 -41.71 32.10
C LEU A 39 82.39 -40.89 31.01
N PRO A 40 82.75 -41.49 29.87
CA PRO A 40 83.37 -40.75 28.77
C PRO A 40 82.49 -39.58 28.29
N ARG A 41 83.09 -38.41 28.04
CA ARG A 41 82.37 -37.18 27.63
C ARG A 41 81.41 -37.41 26.44
N TRP A 42 81.81 -38.23 25.46
CA TRP A 42 80.97 -38.53 24.29
C TRP A 42 79.65 -39.22 24.68
N VAL A 43 79.67 -40.14 25.67
CA VAL A 43 78.46 -40.82 26.15
C VAL A 43 77.50 -39.85 26.81
N PHE A 44 78.00 -38.93 27.63
CA PHE A 44 77.18 -37.91 28.27
C PHE A 44 76.54 -36.97 27.24
N SER A 45 77.26 -36.56 26.19
CA SER A 45 76.71 -35.75 25.11
C SER A 45 75.62 -36.46 24.31
N TRP A 46 75.80 -37.75 23.99
CA TRP A 46 74.76 -38.55 23.32
C TRP A 46 73.51 -38.73 24.20
N PHE A 47 73.69 -38.98 25.50
CA PHE A 47 72.59 -39.03 26.45
C PHE A 47 71.83 -37.71 26.53
N ASN A 48 72.53 -36.58 26.65
CA ASN A 48 71.91 -35.25 26.68
C ASN A 48 71.13 -34.96 25.38
N MET A 49 71.70 -35.32 24.22
CA MET A 49 71.02 -35.16 22.92
C MET A 49 69.74 -35.99 22.83
N ILE A 50 69.75 -37.23 23.29
CA ILE A 50 68.54 -38.09 23.31
C ILE A 50 67.48 -37.51 24.24
N VAL A 51 67.87 -37.05 25.43
CA VAL A 51 66.95 -36.42 26.39
C VAL A 51 66.36 -35.13 25.80
N PHE A 52 67.17 -34.33 25.10
CA PHE A 52 66.72 -33.10 24.44
C PHE A 52 65.72 -33.38 23.33
N PHE A 53 66.07 -34.22 22.36
CA PHE A 53 65.20 -34.53 21.23
C PHE A 53 63.96 -35.32 21.68
N GLY A 54 64.09 -36.19 22.68
CA GLY A 54 62.97 -36.88 23.30
C GLY A 54 62.01 -35.92 24.01
N GLY A 55 62.53 -35.00 24.83
CA GLY A 55 61.72 -33.97 25.50
C GLY A 55 61.07 -33.00 24.52
N LEU A 56 61.79 -32.60 23.46
CA LEU A 56 61.27 -31.73 22.41
C LEU A 56 60.17 -32.43 21.60
N GLY A 57 60.38 -33.69 21.20
CA GLY A 57 59.39 -34.50 20.49
C GLY A 57 58.14 -34.74 21.35
N TYR A 58 58.31 -35.06 22.63
CA TYR A 58 57.21 -35.29 23.57
C TYR A 58 56.36 -34.04 23.81
N LEU A 59 56.96 -32.84 23.82
CA LEU A 59 56.24 -31.60 24.09
C LEU A 59 55.68 -30.91 22.84
N VAL A 60 56.43 -30.93 21.72
CA VAL A 60 56.04 -30.29 20.46
C VAL A 60 55.10 -31.17 19.63
N GLY A 61 55.30 -32.49 19.63
CA GLY A 61 54.45 -33.45 18.92
C GLY A 61 52.94 -33.27 19.20
N PRO A 62 52.48 -33.29 20.47
CA PRO A 62 51.07 -33.12 20.77
C PRO A 62 50.55 -31.72 20.43
N MET A 63 51.40 -30.69 20.46
CA MET A 63 51.00 -29.33 20.09
C MET A 63 50.82 -29.16 18.57
N ALA A 64 51.72 -29.72 17.78
CA ALA A 64 51.63 -29.71 16.32
C ALA A 64 50.40 -30.49 15.84
N MET A 65 50.15 -31.67 16.42
CA MET A 65 48.96 -32.47 16.10
C MET A 65 47.66 -31.73 16.44
N ARG A 66 47.57 -31.13 17.64
CA ARG A 66 46.41 -30.30 18.03
C ARG A 66 46.19 -29.10 17.12
N ALA A 67 47.26 -28.50 16.58
CA ALA A 67 47.14 -27.37 15.65
C ALA A 67 46.59 -27.81 14.28
N LEU A 68 46.99 -28.99 13.79
CA LEU A 68 46.44 -29.57 12.55
C LEU A 68 44.99 -30.01 12.73
N GLU A 69 44.66 -30.63 13.86
CA GLU A 69 43.29 -31.02 14.20
C GLU A 69 42.37 -29.80 14.30
N SER A 70 42.80 -28.75 15.02
CA SER A 70 42.04 -27.48 15.09
C SER A 70 41.83 -26.83 13.71
N ARG A 71 42.81 -26.91 12.80
CA ARG A 71 42.64 -26.42 11.42
C ARG A 71 41.65 -27.28 10.64
N ARG A 72 41.72 -28.60 10.81
CA ARG A 72 40.79 -29.53 10.16
C ARG A 72 39.36 -29.27 10.62
N ASP A 73 39.16 -29.04 11.90
CA ASP A 73 37.86 -28.72 12.49
C ASP A 73 37.34 -27.37 11.99
N GLN A 74 38.19 -26.34 11.95
CA GLN A 74 37.81 -25.03 11.39
C GLN A 74 37.39 -25.11 9.91
N ILE A 75 38.08 -25.92 9.10
CA ILE A 75 37.73 -26.12 7.68
C ILE A 75 36.41 -26.90 7.57
N ARG A 76 36.22 -27.92 8.42
CA ARG A 76 34.97 -28.69 8.46
C ARG A 76 33.80 -27.79 8.84
N ASP A 77 33.98 -26.97 9.87
CA ASP A 77 32.95 -26.06 10.38
C ASP A 77 32.63 -24.95 9.37
N SER A 78 33.64 -24.39 8.69
CA SER A 78 33.43 -23.39 7.64
C SER A 78 32.74 -23.99 6.42
N LEU A 79 33.08 -25.22 6.02
CA LEU A 79 32.40 -25.93 4.93
C LEU A 79 30.94 -26.25 5.29
N MET A 80 30.69 -26.72 6.52
CA MET A 80 29.34 -26.98 7.02
C MET A 80 28.50 -25.70 7.07
N THR A 81 29.09 -24.60 7.54
CA THR A 81 28.42 -23.29 7.60
C THR A 81 28.12 -22.78 6.19
N ALA A 82 29.07 -22.87 5.26
CA ALA A 82 28.86 -22.47 3.87
C ALA A 82 27.77 -23.30 3.18
N ARG A 83 27.71 -24.61 3.46
CA ARG A 83 26.63 -25.48 2.96
C ARG A 83 25.27 -25.10 3.52
N ARG A 84 25.17 -24.82 4.82
CA ARG A 84 23.93 -24.34 5.44
C ARG A 84 23.48 -23.01 4.84
N GLN A 85 24.39 -22.04 4.75
CA GLN A 85 24.09 -20.74 4.15
C GLN A 85 23.63 -20.85 2.68
N ARG A 86 24.21 -21.78 1.91
CA ARG A 86 23.72 -22.06 0.55
C ARG A 86 22.33 -22.67 0.55
N ALA A 87 22.08 -23.67 1.39
CA ALA A 87 20.76 -24.29 1.49
C ALA A 87 19.68 -23.27 1.92
N ASP A 88 19.99 -22.46 2.94
CA ASP A 88 19.09 -21.39 3.42
C ASP A 88 18.82 -20.35 2.32
N ALA A 89 19.85 -19.99 1.54
CA ALA A 89 19.69 -19.07 0.41
C ALA A 89 18.84 -19.69 -0.71
N GLU A 90 19.07 -20.95 -1.05
CA GLU A 90 18.27 -21.69 -2.05
C GLU A 90 16.80 -21.79 -1.62
N GLU A 91 16.53 -22.07 -0.33
CA GLU A 91 15.18 -22.10 0.23
C GLU A 91 14.51 -20.72 0.21
N LEU A 92 15.25 -19.67 0.58
CA LEU A 92 14.75 -18.29 0.49
C LEU A 92 14.46 -17.88 -0.96
N HIS A 93 15.33 -18.26 -1.91
CA HIS A 93 15.10 -17.99 -3.32
C HIS A 93 13.85 -18.71 -3.84
N ALA A 94 13.69 -19.99 -3.55
CA ALA A 94 12.49 -20.74 -3.92
C ALA A 94 11.23 -20.11 -3.30
N GLY A 95 11.28 -19.73 -2.02
CA GLY A 95 10.17 -19.07 -1.36
C GLY A 95 9.84 -17.68 -1.91
N LEU A 96 10.82 -16.94 -2.43
CA LEU A 96 10.60 -15.67 -3.12
C LEU A 96 10.01 -15.88 -4.51
N ASP A 97 10.48 -16.86 -5.26
CA ASP A 97 9.93 -17.18 -6.59
C ASP A 97 8.46 -17.62 -6.48
N ASP A 98 8.11 -18.43 -5.48
CA ASP A 98 6.73 -18.82 -5.21
C ASP A 98 5.86 -17.60 -4.82
N GLN A 99 6.39 -16.69 -4.00
CA GLN A 99 5.69 -15.45 -3.64
C GLN A 99 5.49 -14.53 -4.85
N LEU A 100 6.48 -14.43 -5.74
CA LEU A 100 6.38 -13.66 -6.97
C LEU A 100 5.32 -14.25 -7.90
N ALA A 101 5.33 -15.57 -8.09
CA ALA A 101 4.32 -16.25 -8.90
C ALA A 101 2.90 -16.09 -8.32
N ALA A 102 2.75 -16.18 -6.99
CA ALA A 102 1.48 -15.93 -6.32
C ALA A 102 1.01 -14.47 -6.49
N LEU A 103 1.94 -13.51 -6.35
CA LEU A 103 1.64 -12.09 -6.52
C LEU A 103 1.25 -11.76 -7.96
N GLU A 104 1.93 -12.33 -8.96
CA GLU A 104 1.57 -12.18 -10.38
C GLU A 104 0.16 -12.71 -10.65
N ALA A 105 -0.19 -13.87 -10.09
CA ALA A 105 -1.54 -14.44 -10.19
C ALA A 105 -2.59 -13.55 -9.51
N GLU A 106 -2.29 -13.00 -8.33
CA GLU A 106 -3.18 -12.09 -7.61
C GLU A 106 -3.38 -10.78 -8.38
N VAL A 107 -2.32 -10.20 -8.95
CA VAL A 107 -2.39 -9.00 -9.79
C VAL A 107 -3.23 -9.25 -11.05
N ALA A 108 -3.04 -10.40 -11.71
CA ALA A 108 -3.85 -10.76 -12.87
C ALA A 108 -5.34 -10.92 -12.49
N GLN A 109 -5.63 -11.56 -11.35
CA GLN A 109 -6.99 -11.70 -10.85
C GLN A 109 -7.60 -10.36 -10.42
N ALA A 110 -6.82 -9.47 -9.81
CA ALA A 110 -7.26 -8.12 -9.44
C ALA A 110 -7.57 -7.29 -10.69
N ALA A 111 -6.71 -7.34 -11.71
CA ALA A 111 -6.94 -6.64 -12.98
C ALA A 111 -8.22 -7.13 -13.67
N GLU A 112 -8.46 -8.44 -13.70
CA GLU A 112 -9.69 -9.00 -14.30
C GLU A 112 -10.94 -8.62 -13.49
N ARG A 113 -10.87 -8.66 -12.15
CA ARG A 113 -11.97 -8.18 -11.29
C ARG A 113 -12.28 -6.71 -11.54
N SER A 114 -11.26 -5.85 -11.55
CA SER A 114 -11.45 -4.42 -11.82
C SER A 114 -12.03 -4.16 -13.22
N ARG A 115 -11.66 -4.98 -14.22
CA ARG A 115 -12.26 -4.88 -15.56
C ARG A 115 -13.74 -5.25 -15.55
N GLN A 116 -14.09 -6.36 -14.91
CA GLN A 116 -15.49 -6.81 -14.79
C GLN A 116 -16.36 -5.83 -13.99
N GLU A 117 -15.82 -5.30 -12.89
CA GLU A 117 -16.45 -4.24 -12.09
C GLU A 117 -16.64 -2.97 -12.92
N GLY A 118 -15.61 -2.52 -13.63
CA GLY A 118 -15.69 -1.37 -14.52
C GLY A 118 -16.73 -1.53 -15.64
N GLU A 119 -16.83 -2.71 -16.26
CA GLU A 119 -17.86 -3.00 -17.26
C GLU A 119 -19.27 -3.08 -16.66
N ARG A 120 -19.41 -3.52 -15.42
CA ARG A 120 -20.69 -3.54 -14.70
C ARG A 120 -21.13 -2.12 -14.35
N ASP A 121 -20.22 -1.33 -13.80
CA ASP A 121 -20.48 0.06 -13.41
C ASP A 121 -20.80 0.91 -14.64
N ALA A 122 -20.07 0.73 -15.75
CA ALA A 122 -20.37 1.40 -17.01
C ALA A 122 -21.78 1.09 -17.51
N ARG A 123 -22.22 -0.18 -17.41
CA ARG A 123 -23.58 -0.60 -17.78
C ARG A 123 -24.63 -0.01 -16.83
N GLU A 124 -24.36 0.01 -15.54
CA GLU A 124 -25.26 0.58 -14.54
C GLU A 124 -25.43 2.09 -14.71
N ILE A 125 -24.33 2.82 -14.92
CA ILE A 125 -24.32 4.26 -15.20
C ILE A 125 -25.09 4.55 -16.48
N ALA A 126 -24.87 3.78 -17.56
CA ALA A 126 -25.62 3.95 -18.81
C ALA A 126 -27.13 3.74 -18.59
N ALA A 127 -27.52 2.67 -17.89
CA ALA A 127 -28.91 2.39 -17.59
C ALA A 127 -29.56 3.43 -16.65
N LEU A 128 -28.80 4.01 -15.73
CA LEU A 128 -29.27 5.11 -14.89
C LEU A 128 -29.44 6.39 -15.71
N ALA A 129 -28.46 6.70 -16.57
CA ALA A 129 -28.50 7.87 -17.44
C ALA A 129 -29.69 7.81 -18.40
N ASP A 130 -30.01 6.65 -18.97
CA ASP A 130 -31.19 6.49 -19.83
C ASP A 130 -32.50 6.67 -19.08
N ARG A 131 -32.62 6.11 -17.87
CA ARG A 131 -33.80 6.31 -17.01
C ARG A 131 -33.97 7.78 -16.62
N GLU A 132 -32.87 8.46 -16.29
CA GLU A 132 -32.93 9.87 -15.92
C GLU A 132 -33.23 10.76 -17.13
N ARG A 133 -32.70 10.42 -18.31
CA ARG A 133 -33.04 11.07 -19.58
C ARG A 133 -34.53 10.95 -19.87
N GLU A 134 -35.12 9.78 -19.68
CA GLU A 134 -36.56 9.57 -19.89
C GLU A 134 -37.39 10.38 -18.90
N ARG A 135 -37.06 10.36 -17.61
CA ARG A 135 -37.73 11.20 -16.59
C ARG A 135 -37.64 12.68 -16.93
N MET A 136 -36.46 13.16 -17.33
CA MET A 136 -36.27 14.55 -17.71
C MET A 136 -37.12 14.93 -18.93
N LEU A 137 -37.22 14.05 -19.93
CA LEU A 137 -38.09 14.27 -21.09
C LEU A 137 -39.57 14.28 -20.72
N GLU A 138 -40.01 13.40 -19.82
CA GLU A 138 -41.38 13.38 -19.32
C GLU A 138 -41.73 14.65 -18.54
N GLN A 139 -40.84 15.07 -17.64
CA GLN A 139 -40.96 16.33 -16.90
C GLN A 139 -41.00 17.53 -17.84
N ALA A 140 -40.09 17.60 -18.83
CA ALA A 140 -40.06 18.67 -19.82
C ALA A 140 -41.36 18.72 -20.63
N ARG A 141 -41.89 17.56 -21.06
CA ARG A 141 -43.18 17.48 -21.77
C ARG A 141 -44.34 17.92 -20.88
N ALA A 142 -44.35 17.54 -19.60
CA ALA A 142 -45.36 17.98 -18.64
C ALA A 142 -45.31 19.49 -18.40
N GLU A 143 -44.11 20.04 -18.24
CA GLU A 143 -43.85 21.48 -18.09
C GLU A 143 -44.33 22.24 -19.34
N ILE A 144 -43.98 21.78 -20.54
CA ILE A 144 -44.44 22.37 -21.80
C ILE A 144 -45.97 22.38 -21.85
N ARG A 145 -46.64 21.26 -21.56
CA ARG A 145 -48.11 21.20 -21.56
C ARG A 145 -48.72 22.20 -20.59
N ASN A 146 -48.18 22.30 -19.38
CA ASN A 146 -48.66 23.23 -18.35
C ASN A 146 -48.45 24.68 -18.78
N ARG A 147 -47.26 25.03 -19.29
CA ARG A 147 -46.95 26.36 -19.81
C ARG A 147 -47.81 26.73 -21.02
N THR A 148 -48.05 25.81 -21.95
CA THR A 148 -48.94 26.05 -23.09
C THR A 148 -50.37 26.27 -22.63
N ALA A 149 -50.87 25.49 -21.66
CA ALA A 149 -52.20 25.70 -21.11
C ALA A 149 -52.34 27.08 -20.43
N ARG A 150 -51.35 27.47 -19.62
CA ARG A 150 -51.30 28.80 -18.99
C ARG A 150 -51.24 29.92 -20.03
N ALA A 151 -50.36 29.82 -21.02
CA ALA A 151 -50.24 30.80 -22.09
C ALA A 151 -51.55 30.96 -22.89
N ARG A 152 -52.29 29.87 -23.14
CA ARG A 152 -53.61 29.94 -23.78
C ARG A 152 -54.63 30.72 -22.93
N VAL A 153 -54.66 30.47 -21.62
CA VAL A 153 -55.53 31.20 -20.69
C VAL A 153 -55.16 32.68 -20.64
N GLU A 154 -53.86 32.99 -20.53
CA GLU A 154 -53.37 34.38 -20.52
C GLU A 154 -53.70 35.11 -21.82
N LEU A 155 -53.53 34.47 -22.98
CA LEU A 155 -53.91 35.01 -24.28
C LEU A 155 -55.41 35.25 -24.39
N ALA A 156 -56.25 34.31 -23.94
CA ALA A 156 -57.69 34.48 -23.93
C ALA A 156 -58.13 35.66 -23.04
N GLN A 157 -57.50 35.83 -21.87
CA GLN A 157 -57.74 36.97 -20.99
C GLN A 157 -57.30 38.29 -21.63
N HIS A 158 -56.15 38.33 -22.33
CA HIS A 158 -55.69 39.52 -23.04
C HIS A 158 -56.64 39.88 -24.19
N ALA A 159 -57.07 38.90 -24.98
CA ALA A 159 -58.01 39.10 -26.07
C ALA A 159 -59.37 39.59 -25.55
N ALA A 160 -59.87 39.01 -24.45
CA ALA A 160 -61.11 39.47 -23.80
C ALA A 160 -61.00 40.93 -23.35
N ARG A 161 -59.88 41.30 -22.70
CA ARG A 161 -59.63 42.70 -22.29
C ARG A 161 -59.61 43.66 -23.48
N LEU A 162 -58.86 43.32 -24.54
CA LEU A 162 -58.80 44.11 -25.78
C LEU A 162 -60.17 44.24 -26.45
N ALA A 163 -60.94 43.16 -26.52
CA ALA A 163 -62.29 43.19 -27.09
C ALA A 163 -63.22 44.08 -26.26
N THR A 164 -63.18 43.98 -24.93
CA THR A 164 -63.98 44.85 -24.05
C THR A 164 -63.58 46.32 -24.14
N SER A 165 -62.27 46.63 -24.24
CA SER A 165 -61.83 48.02 -24.41
C SER A 165 -62.26 48.60 -25.76
N LEU A 166 -62.17 47.81 -26.82
CA LEU A 166 -62.57 48.24 -28.16
C LEU A 166 -64.09 48.40 -28.28
N ALA A 167 -64.86 47.52 -27.62
CA ALA A 167 -66.31 47.65 -27.51
C ALA A 167 -66.71 48.89 -26.70
N ALA A 168 -66.02 49.17 -25.59
CA ALA A 168 -66.23 50.38 -24.79
C ALA A 168 -65.94 51.64 -25.62
N GLU A 169 -64.81 51.69 -26.32
CA GLU A 169 -64.45 52.81 -27.19
C GLU A 169 -65.45 53.01 -28.35
N ARG A 170 -65.92 51.91 -28.97
CA ARG A 170 -66.95 51.96 -30.02
C ARG A 170 -68.27 52.50 -29.46
N LEU A 171 -68.69 52.03 -28.28
CA LEU A 171 -69.92 52.46 -27.63
C LEU A 171 -69.84 53.94 -27.24
N GLU A 172 -68.72 54.41 -26.69
CA GLU A 172 -68.50 55.83 -26.40
C GLU A 172 -68.65 56.72 -27.65
N ARG A 173 -68.19 56.25 -28.82
CA ARG A 173 -68.33 56.97 -30.09
C ARG A 173 -69.73 56.92 -30.69
N GLU A 174 -70.48 55.83 -30.52
CA GLU A 174 -71.82 55.63 -31.12
C GLU A 174 -72.99 56.09 -30.22
N VAL A 175 -72.77 56.36 -28.93
CA VAL A 175 -73.84 56.85 -28.04
C VAL A 175 -74.14 58.33 -28.36
N ASP A 176 -74.96 58.53 -29.39
CA ASP A 176 -75.69 59.77 -29.63
C ASP A 176 -76.89 59.89 -28.66
N SER A 177 -77.37 61.13 -28.48
CA SER A 177 -78.51 61.52 -27.66
C SER A 177 -79.77 60.63 -27.85
N ALA A 178 -79.98 60.09 -29.05
CA ALA A 178 -81.08 59.17 -29.36
C ALA A 178 -80.87 57.73 -28.81
N ALA A 179 -79.64 57.24 -28.74
CA ALA A 179 -79.32 55.95 -28.12
C ALA A 179 -79.48 56.03 -26.59
N ARG A 180 -79.10 57.16 -25.99
CA ARG A 180 -79.20 57.39 -24.54
C ARG A 180 -80.64 57.38 -24.03
N ARG A 181 -81.60 57.98 -24.75
CA ARG A 181 -83.03 57.94 -24.41
C ARG A 181 -83.61 56.52 -24.48
N ARG A 182 -83.30 55.76 -25.55
CA ARG A 182 -83.76 54.37 -25.68
C ARG A 182 -83.25 53.44 -24.57
N ILE A 183 -82.04 53.68 -24.06
CA ILE A 183 -81.48 52.91 -22.94
C ILE A 183 -82.20 53.28 -21.63
N LEU A 184 -82.48 54.57 -21.40
CA LEU A 184 -83.27 55.04 -20.26
C LEU A 184 -84.69 54.46 -20.26
N ASP A 185 -85.40 54.55 -21.40
CA ASP A 185 -86.77 54.01 -21.51
C ASP A 185 -86.81 52.50 -21.28
N ARG A 186 -85.84 51.74 -21.82
CA ARG A 186 -85.75 50.30 -21.62
C ARG A 186 -85.39 49.92 -20.18
N GLY A 187 -84.53 50.72 -19.53
CA GLY A 187 -84.21 50.58 -18.11
C GLY A 187 -85.43 50.80 -17.23
N LEU A 188 -86.20 51.87 -17.48
CA LEU A 188 -87.44 52.17 -16.77
C LEU A 188 -88.49 51.08 -16.99
N LEU A 189 -88.68 50.60 -18.22
CA LEU A 189 -89.59 49.47 -18.53
C LEU A 189 -89.21 48.17 -17.81
N SER A 190 -87.92 47.89 -17.62
CA SER A 190 -87.47 46.69 -16.89
C SER A 190 -87.64 46.80 -15.37
N LEU A 191 -87.69 48.02 -14.85
CA LEU A 191 -88.02 48.28 -13.44
C LEU A 191 -89.52 48.19 -13.22
N GLU A 192 -90.33 48.70 -14.17
CA GLU A 192 -91.78 48.52 -14.20
C GLU A 192 -92.15 47.04 -14.24
N SER A 193 -91.53 46.24 -15.14
CA SER A 193 -91.83 44.81 -15.23
C SER A 193 -91.43 44.03 -13.97
N ARG A 194 -90.30 44.38 -13.33
CA ARG A 194 -89.91 43.78 -12.03
C ARG A 194 -90.80 44.24 -10.88
N ALA A 195 -91.36 45.45 -10.95
CA ALA A 195 -92.32 45.95 -9.97
C ALA A 195 -93.69 45.26 -10.14
N ASP A 196 -94.12 45.01 -11.37
CA ASP A 196 -95.33 44.24 -11.70
C ASP A 196 -95.20 42.76 -11.34
N ASP A 197 -94.03 42.14 -11.54
CA ASP A 197 -93.75 40.77 -11.09
C ASP A 197 -93.75 40.68 -9.55
N ALA A 198 -93.29 41.74 -8.86
CA ALA A 198 -93.28 41.80 -7.40
C ALA A 198 -94.67 42.10 -6.79
N SER A 199 -95.54 42.84 -7.48
CA SER A 199 -96.92 43.14 -7.04
C SER A 199 -97.87 41.97 -7.31
N THR A 200 -97.72 41.27 -8.44
CA THR A 200 -98.52 40.07 -8.79
C THR A 200 -98.25 38.89 -7.84
N GLY A 201 -97.05 38.80 -7.25
CA GLY A 201 -96.72 37.81 -6.23
C GLY A 201 -97.29 38.09 -4.83
N ALA A 202 -97.82 39.30 -4.59
CA ALA A 202 -98.38 39.71 -3.31
C ALA A 202 -99.90 39.45 -3.19
N ASP A 203 -100.64 39.45 -4.30
CA ASP A 203 -102.10 39.19 -4.36
C ASP A 203 -102.46 37.68 -4.41
N ALA A 204 -101.47 36.79 -4.51
CA ALA A 204 -101.64 35.33 -4.57
C ALA A 204 -101.42 34.61 -3.21
N ARG A 205 -101.48 35.35 -2.09
CA ARG A 205 -101.42 34.82 -0.71
C ARG A 205 -102.59 35.34 0.10
#